data_AF-A0A6B3F3X5-F1
#
_entry.id   AF-A0A6B3F3X5-F1
#
_cell.length_a   1.000
_cell.length_b   1.000
_cell.length_c   1.000
_cell.angle_alpha   90.00
_cell.angle_beta   90.00
_cell.angle_gamma   90.00
#
_symmetry.space_group_name_H-M   'P 1'
#
loop_
_entity.id
_entity.type
_entity.pdbx_description
1 polymer ?
#
loop_
_entity_poly.entity_id
_entity_poly.type
_entity_poly.pdbx_seq_one_letter_code
_entity_poly.pdbx_strand_id
1 'polypeptide(L)'
;AKKALLHGHRTRIEVSYRNRYGRQRTYTTAFEGAVPFVKRRHSEAESDTSRERFEGYMREVPCPSCHGTRLKPIVLAVTVMGKSIAE
;
A
#
# COMPACT_ATOMS: atom_id res chain seq x y z
N ALA A 1 -12.08 2.91 -16.93
CA ALA A 1 -10.61 2.88 -17.07
C ALA A 1 -9.85 3.11 -15.77
N LYS A 2 -9.98 4.27 -15.08
CA LYS A 2 -9.17 4.65 -13.89
C LYS A 2 -9.08 3.57 -12.79
N LYS A 3 -10.21 2.95 -12.41
CA LYS A 3 -10.24 1.89 -11.37
C LYS A 3 -9.40 0.67 -11.74
N ALA A 4 -9.44 0.24 -13.00
CA ALA A 4 -8.67 -0.90 -13.50
C ALA A 4 -7.16 -0.61 -13.51
N LEU A 5 -6.76 0.65 -13.75
CA LEU A 5 -5.35 1.04 -13.69
C LEU A 5 -4.82 1.12 -12.26
N LEU A 6 -5.64 1.60 -11.31
CA LEU A 6 -5.20 1.77 -9.93
C LEU A 6 -5.27 0.47 -9.11
N HIS A 7 -6.31 -0.33 -9.28
CA HIS A 7 -6.58 -1.52 -8.46
C HIS A 7 -6.49 -2.84 -9.23
N GLY A 8 -6.12 -2.77 -10.51
CA GLY A 8 -5.97 -3.94 -11.36
C GLY A 8 -7.27 -4.42 -11.98
N HIS A 9 -7.14 -5.45 -12.81
CA HIS A 9 -8.26 -6.14 -13.45
C HIS A 9 -7.92 -7.61 -13.69
N ARG A 10 -8.93 -8.49 -13.61
CA ARG A 10 -8.75 -9.94 -13.77
C ARG A 10 -8.49 -10.38 -15.21
N THR A 11 -8.68 -9.48 -16.18
CA THR A 11 -8.38 -9.76 -17.58
C THR A 11 -6.89 -10.03 -17.74
N ARG A 12 -6.57 -11.17 -18.36
CA ARG A 12 -5.21 -11.50 -18.73
C ARG A 12 -4.81 -10.63 -19.92
N ILE A 13 -3.69 -9.94 -19.76
CA ILE A 13 -3.10 -9.10 -20.81
C ILE A 13 -1.76 -9.70 -21.22
N GLU A 14 -1.47 -9.61 -22.50
CA GLU A 14 -0.15 -9.95 -23.03
C GLU A 14 0.79 -8.76 -22.82
N VAL A 15 1.89 -9.01 -22.11
CA VAL A 15 2.91 -8.00 -21.81
C VAL A 15 4.15 -8.36 -22.60
N SER A 16 4.49 -7.52 -23.57
CA SER A 16 5.74 -7.58 -24.32
C SER A 16 6.71 -6.52 -23.80
N TYR A 17 7.91 -6.92 -23.44
CA TYR A 17 8.98 -6.00 -23.05
C TYR A 17 10.31 -6.42 -23.65
N ARG A 18 11.17 -5.43 -23.90
CA ARG A 18 12.55 -5.65 -24.31
C ARG A 18 13.43 -5.62 -23.07
N ASN A 19 14.18 -6.70 -22.85
CA ASN A 19 15.11 -6.74 -21.72
C ASN A 19 16.34 -5.83 -21.98
N ARG A 20 17.17 -5.65 -20.95
CA ARG A 20 18.41 -4.86 -21.04
C ARG A 20 19.42 -5.34 -22.09
N TYR A 21 19.30 -6.58 -22.55
CA TYR A 21 20.18 -7.21 -23.55
C TYR A 21 19.54 -7.22 -24.96
N GLY A 22 18.43 -6.51 -25.13
CA GLY A 22 17.77 -6.35 -26.42
C GLY A 22 16.85 -7.49 -26.85
N ARG A 23 16.74 -8.59 -26.08
CA ARG A 23 15.80 -9.69 -26.36
C ARG A 23 14.38 -9.30 -25.97
N GLN A 24 13.42 -9.58 -26.85
CA GLN A 24 12.01 -9.40 -26.58
C GLN A 24 11.46 -10.62 -25.82
N ARG A 25 10.69 -10.36 -24.77
CA ARG A 25 9.99 -11.38 -24.00
C ARG A 25 8.52 -11.00 -23.92
N THR A 26 7.68 -12.02 -24.10
CA THR A 26 6.23 -11.89 -24.03
C THR A 26 5.71 -12.87 -22.99
N TYR A 27 4.85 -12.41 -22.11
CA TYR A 27 4.17 -13.26 -21.13
C TYR A 27 2.76 -12.76 -20.87
N THR A 28 1.88 -13.67 -20.44
CA THR A 28 0.46 -13.36 -20.19
C THR A 28 0.18 -13.35 -18.70
N THR A 29 -0.19 -12.20 -18.16
CA THR A 29 -0.53 -12.04 -16.73
C THR A 29 -1.76 -11.16 -16.55
N ALA A 30 -2.42 -11.27 -15.40
CA ALA A 30 -3.41 -10.29 -14.99
C ALA A 30 -2.70 -9.03 -14.49
N PHE A 31 -3.29 -7.86 -14.72
CA PHE A 31 -2.74 -6.60 -14.23
C PHE A 31 -3.16 -6.37 -12.78
N GLU A 32 -2.20 -6.33 -11.84
CA GLU A 32 -2.49 -6.18 -10.41
C GLU A 32 -2.92 -4.77 -10.00
N GLY A 33 -2.57 -3.74 -10.79
CA GLY A 33 -2.85 -2.35 -10.47
C GLY A 33 -1.67 -1.61 -9.85
N ALA A 34 -1.61 -0.29 -10.08
CA ALA A 34 -0.53 0.53 -9.56
C ALA A 34 -0.49 0.59 -8.02
N VAL A 35 -1.66 0.64 -7.35
CA VAL A 35 -1.72 0.76 -5.89
C VAL A 35 -1.30 -0.54 -5.18
N PRO A 36 -1.82 -1.73 -5.56
CA PRO A 36 -1.33 -2.99 -5.01
C PRO A 36 0.15 -3.22 -5.28
N PHE A 37 0.64 -2.87 -6.48
CA PHE A 37 2.07 -2.95 -6.82
C PHE A 37 2.93 -2.15 -5.84
N VAL A 38 2.62 -0.87 -5.61
CA VAL A 38 3.40 -0.01 -4.69
C VAL A 38 3.34 -0.54 -3.26
N LYS A 39 2.15 -0.92 -2.77
CA LYS A 39 2.00 -1.47 -1.41
C LYS A 39 2.80 -2.75 -1.20
N ARG A 40 2.72 -3.69 -2.14
CA ARG A 40 3.42 -4.97 -2.07
C ARG A 40 4.94 -4.77 -2.15
N ARG A 41 5.41 -3.91 -3.05
CA ARG A 41 6.84 -3.60 -3.19
C ARG A 41 7.41 -2.89 -1.98
N HIS A 42 6.62 -2.09 -1.27
CA HIS A 42 6.99 -1.51 0.02
C HIS A 42 7.10 -2.57 1.11
N SER A 43 6.11 -3.47 1.24
CA SER A 43 6.12 -4.51 2.27
C SER A 43 7.18 -5.60 2.07
N GLU A 44 7.48 -5.94 0.81
CA GLU A 44 8.48 -6.93 0.42
C GLU A 44 9.90 -6.32 0.26
N ALA A 45 10.08 -5.02 0.51
CA ALA A 45 11.38 -4.38 0.38
C ALA A 45 12.34 -4.88 1.47
N GLU A 46 13.47 -5.45 1.03
CA GLU A 46 14.55 -5.94 1.89
C GLU A 46 15.54 -4.84 2.31
N SER A 47 15.64 -3.75 1.53
CA SER A 47 16.52 -2.62 1.85
C SER A 47 15.71 -1.37 2.21
N ASP A 48 16.26 -0.58 3.14
CA ASP A 48 15.66 0.69 3.57
C ASP A 48 15.53 1.67 2.39
N THR A 49 16.56 1.75 1.55
CA THR A 49 16.53 2.59 0.33
C THR A 49 15.41 2.21 -0.64
N SER A 50 15.12 0.91 -0.77
CA SER A 50 14.01 0.45 -1.60
C SER A 50 12.68 0.80 -0.95
N ARG A 51 12.57 0.65 0.37
CA ARG A 51 11.37 0.96 1.14
C ARG A 51 11.02 2.44 1.05
N GLU A 52 11.97 3.32 1.36
CA GLU A 52 11.84 4.78 1.30
C GLU A 52 11.36 5.27 -0.08
N ARG A 53 11.89 4.68 -1.16
CA ARG A 53 11.45 5.00 -2.53
C ARG A 53 9.96 4.77 -2.75
N PHE A 54 9.40 3.70 -2.17
CA PHE A 54 7.97 3.43 -2.27
C PHE A 54 7.14 4.22 -1.23
N GLU A 55 7.73 4.58 -0.08
CA GLU A 55 7.10 5.46 0.91
C GLU A 55 6.82 6.86 0.38
N GLY A 56 7.63 7.36 -0.57
CA GLY A 56 7.39 8.65 -1.22
C GLY A 56 6.03 8.77 -1.93
N TYR A 57 5.34 7.65 -2.21
CA TYR A 57 3.98 7.63 -2.77
C TYR A 57 2.89 7.45 -1.70
N MET A 58 3.27 7.33 -0.43
CA MET A 58 2.38 7.12 0.70
C MET A 58 2.36 8.36 1.60
N ARG A 59 1.38 8.41 2.50
CA ARG A 59 1.33 9.42 3.54
C ARG A 59 0.83 8.79 4.83
N GLU A 60 1.29 9.32 5.95
CA GLU A 60 0.72 8.98 7.24
C GLU A 60 -0.70 9.54 7.33
N VAL A 61 -1.63 8.68 7.76
CA VAL A 61 -3.02 9.06 8.02
C VAL A 61 -3.42 8.55 9.40
N PRO A 62 -4.31 9.24 10.12
CA PRO A 62 -4.84 8.72 11.37
C PRO A 62 -5.39 7.32 11.17
N CYS A 63 -4.96 6.39 12.04
CA CYS A 63 -5.43 5.02 11.97
C CYS A 63 -6.96 5.01 12.16
N PRO A 64 -7.74 4.37 11.27
CA PRO A 64 -9.20 4.39 11.35
C PRO A 64 -9.76 3.65 12.56
N SER A 65 -8.98 2.78 13.18
CA SER A 65 -9.40 2.00 14.37
C SER A 65 -9.24 2.77 15.68
N CYS A 66 -8.18 3.57 15.82
CA CYS A 66 -7.90 4.32 17.04
C CYS A 66 -8.00 5.84 16.85
N HIS A 67 -8.32 6.31 15.65
CA HIS A 67 -8.38 7.73 15.28
C HIS A 67 -7.10 8.52 15.62
N GLY A 68 -5.95 7.84 15.66
CA GLY A 68 -4.67 8.45 16.03
C GLY A 68 -4.31 8.40 17.51
N THR A 69 -5.22 7.94 18.39
CA THR A 69 -4.94 7.79 19.83
C THR A 69 -3.89 6.74 20.14
N ARG A 70 -3.67 5.78 19.23
CA ARG A 70 -2.77 4.61 19.41
C ARG A 70 -3.15 3.72 20.60
N LEU A 71 -4.36 3.89 21.14
CA LEU A 71 -4.87 3.16 22.29
C LEU A 71 -5.97 2.19 21.90
N LYS A 72 -6.13 1.15 22.71
CA LYS A 72 -7.27 0.23 22.60
C LYS A 72 -8.54 0.93 23.07
N PRO A 73 -9.72 0.61 22.50
CA PRO A 73 -11.00 1.19 22.92
C PRO A 73 -11.27 1.06 24.42
N ILE A 74 -10.86 -0.06 25.04
CA ILE A 74 -11.05 -0.29 26.48
C ILE A 74 -10.26 0.68 27.36
N VAL A 75 -9.12 1.19 26.88
CA VAL A 75 -8.32 2.18 27.62
C VAL A 75 -8.98 3.56 27.51
N LEU A 76 -9.53 3.88 26.34
CA LEU A 76 -10.26 5.14 26.12
C LEU A 76 -11.58 5.20 26.91
N ALA A 77 -12.16 4.04 27.25
CA ALA A 77 -13.35 3.95 28.08
C ALA A 77 -13.07 4.29 29.57
N VAL A 78 -11.81 4.25 30.01
CA VAL A 78 -11.44 4.65 31.37
C VAL A 78 -11.30 6.16 31.42
N THR A 79 -12.20 6.80 32.18
CA THR A 79 -12.24 8.26 32.28
C THR A 79 -11.98 8.73 33.71
N VAL A 80 -11.25 9.84 33.85
CA VAL A 80 -11.08 10.59 35.10
C VAL A 80 -11.67 11.99 34.88
N MET A 81 -12.61 12.40 35.73
CA MET A 81 -13.33 13.69 35.57
C MET A 81 -13.96 13.87 34.18
N GLY A 82 -14.48 12.78 33.60
CA GLY A 82 -15.17 12.80 32.29
C GLY A 82 -14.25 12.86 31.07
N LYS A 83 -12.92 12.74 31.24
CA LYS A 83 -11.95 12.71 30.15
C LYS A 83 -11.18 11.40 30.13
N SER A 84 -10.94 10.88 28.94
CA SER A 84 -10.02 9.77 28.69
C SER A 84 -8.57 10.27 28.66
N ILE A 85 -7.60 9.34 28.68
CA ILE A 85 -6.16 9.65 28.59
C ILE A 85 -5.73 10.31 27.26
N ALA A 86 -6.60 10.30 26.24
CA ALA A 86 -6.31 10.86 24.92
C ALA A 86 -6.89 12.27 24.71
N GLU A 87 -7.57 12.83 25.70
CA GLU A 87 -8.18 14.17 25.72
C GLU A 87 -7.39 15.14 26.62
#